data_AF-A0AAV5P3I0-F1
#
_entry.id   AF-A0AAV5P3I0-F1
#
_cell.length_a   1.000
_cell.length_b   1.000
_cell.length_c   1.000
_cell.angle_alpha   90.00
_cell.angle_beta   90.00
_cell.angle_gamma   90.00
#
_symmetry.space_group_name_H-M   'P 1'
#
loop_
_entity.id
_entity.type
_entity.pdbx_description
1 polymer ?
#
loop_
_entity_poly.entity_id
_entity_poly.type
_entity_poly.pdbx_seq_one_letter_code
_entity_poly.pdbx_strand_id
1 'polypeptide(L)'
;MLGSAGRGSRTGPGVGLAALALVTATLAGCAGPGAAEAQDVVEDLAGALAVGDGDAACALILPAAADALAADEGEPCADVVTAPDGPLAGLTAAGTEVVVEDVHVAGRQAQVVTATDTVFLALSGDAWVVTAAGCTPRDDRPYDCEVEA
;
A
#
# COMPACT_ATOMS: atom_id res chain seq x y z
N MET A 1 1.85 73.79 58.83
CA MET A 1 1.81 74.81 57.75
C MET A 1 3.10 74.67 56.96
N LEU A 2 3.01 74.59 55.63
CA LEU A 2 4.04 74.23 54.63
C LEU A 2 4.35 72.71 54.57
N GLY A 3 4.33 72.02 53.43
CA GLY A 3 4.09 72.47 52.07
C GLY A 3 4.08 71.29 51.07
N SER A 4 3.44 71.57 49.93
CA SER A 4 3.95 71.23 48.58
C SER A 4 3.94 69.76 48.13
N ALA A 5 2.83 69.43 47.45
CA ALA A 5 2.75 68.80 46.12
C ALA A 5 4.00 68.10 45.54
N GLY A 6 3.84 66.81 45.22
CA GLY A 6 4.60 66.08 44.22
C GLY A 6 3.69 65.08 43.51
N ARG A 7 3.04 65.54 42.44
CA ARG A 7 2.11 64.77 41.60
C ARG A 7 2.93 64.03 40.54
N GLY A 8 2.70 62.72 40.40
CA GLY A 8 3.42 61.91 39.40
C GLY A 8 2.78 60.55 39.18
N SER A 9 1.49 60.51 38.90
CA SER A 9 0.80 59.32 38.39
C SER A 9 1.07 59.15 36.91
N ARG A 10 1.65 58.00 36.51
CA ARG A 10 1.46 57.42 35.18
C ARG A 10 1.20 55.92 35.34
N THR A 11 -0.08 55.56 35.32
CA THR A 11 -0.56 54.19 35.17
C THR A 11 -0.47 53.80 33.70
N GLY A 12 0.07 52.62 33.41
CA GLY A 12 0.06 52.01 32.08
C GLY A 12 -0.04 50.48 32.21
N PRO A 13 -1.07 49.83 31.64
CA PRO A 13 -1.29 48.39 31.70
C PRO A 13 -0.55 47.68 30.55
N GLY A 14 -0.33 46.37 30.67
CA GLY A 14 0.30 45.58 29.62
C GLY A 14 0.53 44.15 30.08
N VAL A 15 -0.54 43.39 30.31
CA VAL A 15 -0.98 42.32 29.39
C VAL A 15 0.03 41.16 29.42
N GLY A 16 -0.36 40.10 30.13
CA GLY A 16 0.43 38.90 30.33
C GLY A 16 0.83 38.25 29.01
N LEU A 17 2.07 37.77 28.97
CA LEU A 17 2.52 36.88 27.92
C LEU A 17 1.73 35.57 28.02
N ALA A 18 0.73 35.45 27.15
CA ALA A 18 -0.02 34.24 26.91
C ALA A 18 0.93 33.16 26.40
N ALA A 19 0.98 32.03 27.11
CA ALA A 19 1.61 30.81 26.63
C ALA A 19 0.82 30.31 25.41
N LEU A 20 1.41 30.42 24.21
CA LEU A 20 0.92 29.73 23.03
C LEU A 20 1.21 28.23 23.20
N ALA A 21 0.26 27.51 23.77
CA ALA A 21 0.21 26.06 23.68
C ALA A 21 -0.14 25.69 22.24
N LEU A 22 0.88 25.35 21.44
CA LEU A 22 0.68 24.70 20.14
C LEU A 22 0.07 23.31 20.40
N VAL A 23 -1.24 23.22 20.25
CA VAL A 23 -1.95 21.94 20.19
C VAL A 23 -1.66 21.34 18.81
N THR A 24 -0.66 20.48 18.72
CA THR A 24 -0.47 19.61 17.56
C THR A 24 -1.53 18.52 17.60
N ALA A 25 -2.70 18.82 17.03
CA ALA A 25 -3.73 17.82 16.78
C ALA A 25 -3.22 16.86 15.69
N THR A 26 -2.65 15.73 16.09
CA THR A 26 -2.40 14.61 15.18
C THR A 26 -3.76 14.03 14.78
N LEU A 27 -4.28 14.43 13.61
CA LEU A 27 -5.38 13.71 12.99
C LEU A 27 -4.85 12.34 12.56
N ALA A 28 -4.89 11.36 13.47
CA ALA A 28 -4.88 9.95 13.09
C ALA A 28 -6.25 9.68 12.45
N GLY A 29 -6.43 10.10 11.20
CA GLY A 29 -7.58 9.73 10.41
C GLY A 29 -7.57 8.22 10.23
N CYS A 30 -8.74 7.59 10.29
CA CYS A 30 -8.96 6.23 9.82
C CYS A 30 -8.78 6.18 8.29
N ALA A 31 -7.55 6.36 7.82
CA ALA A 31 -7.17 5.99 6.48
C ALA A 31 -6.83 4.50 6.53
N GLY A 32 -7.51 3.69 5.71
CA GLY A 32 -7.12 2.30 5.49
C GLY A 32 -5.71 2.22 4.88
N PRO A 33 -5.18 1.01 4.68
CA PRO A 33 -3.85 0.86 4.08
C PRO A 33 -3.82 1.55 2.71
N GLY A 34 -2.72 2.25 2.44
CA GLY A 34 -2.54 3.13 1.30
C GLY A 34 -1.69 2.49 0.20
N ALA A 35 -1.09 3.37 -0.62
CA ALA A 35 -0.26 2.96 -1.76
C ALA A 35 1.03 2.25 -1.33
N ALA A 36 1.66 2.67 -0.23
CA ALA A 36 2.87 2.04 0.27
C ALA A 36 2.61 0.59 0.68
N GLU A 37 1.54 0.35 1.43
CA GLU A 37 1.15 -0.99 1.87
C GLU A 37 0.69 -1.88 0.69
N ALA A 38 0.16 -1.30 -0.39
CA ALA A 38 -0.16 -2.04 -1.61
C ALA A 38 1.11 -2.46 -2.35
N GLN A 39 2.11 -1.59 -2.41
CA GLN A 39 3.44 -1.89 -2.95
C GLN A 39 4.14 -2.98 -2.12
N ASP A 40 4.12 -2.88 -0.79
CA ASP A 40 4.75 -3.87 0.11
C ASP A 40 4.22 -5.29 -0.16
N VAL A 41 2.91 -5.46 -0.40
CA VAL A 41 2.33 -6.78 -0.74
C VAL A 41 2.86 -7.35 -2.05
N VAL A 42 3.13 -6.50 -3.05
CA VAL A 42 3.70 -6.95 -4.34
C VAL A 42 5.17 -7.30 -4.20
N GLU A 43 5.92 -6.55 -3.40
CA GLU A 43 7.31 -6.85 -3.08
C GLU A 43 7.41 -8.16 -2.27
N ASP A 44 6.52 -8.38 -1.30
CA ASP A 44 6.43 -9.63 -0.53
C ASP A 44 6.10 -10.82 -1.43
N LEU A 45 5.17 -10.66 -2.38
CA LEU A 45 4.84 -11.69 -3.36
C LEU A 45 6.06 -12.04 -4.22
N ALA A 46 6.74 -11.03 -4.78
CA ALA A 46 7.94 -11.24 -5.58
C ALA A 46 9.07 -11.88 -4.77
N GLY A 47 9.23 -11.49 -3.50
CA GLY A 47 10.19 -12.09 -2.57
C GLY A 47 9.92 -13.57 -2.34
N ALA A 48 8.67 -13.96 -2.10
CA ALA A 48 8.26 -15.35 -1.94
C ALA A 48 8.53 -16.17 -3.22
N LEU A 49 8.16 -15.64 -4.39
CA LEU A 49 8.42 -16.25 -5.69
C LEU A 49 9.92 -16.47 -5.94
N ALA A 50 10.74 -15.46 -5.65
CA ALA A 50 12.18 -15.48 -5.89
C ALA A 50 12.92 -16.58 -5.10
N VAL A 51 12.39 -16.97 -3.94
CA VAL A 51 12.96 -18.04 -3.11
C VAL A 51 12.22 -19.38 -3.25
N GLY A 52 11.20 -19.45 -4.11
CA GLY A 52 10.40 -20.64 -4.33
C GLY A 52 9.44 -20.99 -3.18
N ASP A 53 9.04 -20.01 -2.38
CA ASP A 53 8.08 -20.21 -1.28
C ASP A 53 6.64 -20.04 -1.81
N GLY A 54 6.13 -21.08 -2.46
CA GLY A 54 4.80 -21.09 -3.06
C GLY A 54 3.66 -20.95 -2.05
N ASP A 55 3.83 -21.48 -0.84
CA ASP A 55 2.83 -21.35 0.22
C ASP A 55 2.72 -19.89 0.69
N ALA A 56 3.85 -19.21 0.88
CA ALA A 56 3.87 -17.78 1.22
C ALA A 56 3.29 -16.92 0.08
N ALA A 57 3.62 -17.23 -1.17
CA ALA A 57 3.06 -16.53 -2.34
C ALA A 57 1.53 -16.69 -2.42
N CYS A 58 1.01 -17.91 -2.32
CA CYS A 58 -0.43 -18.15 -2.37
C CYS A 58 -1.20 -17.53 -1.19
N ALA A 59 -0.56 -17.33 -0.03
CA ALA A 59 -1.18 -16.66 1.12
C ALA A 59 -1.44 -15.15 0.89
N LEU A 60 -0.73 -14.54 -0.07
CA LEU A 60 -0.92 -13.14 -0.47
C LEU A 60 -1.99 -12.98 -1.57
N ILE A 61 -2.39 -14.09 -2.21
CA ILE A 61 -3.39 -14.14 -3.26
C ILE A 61 -4.76 -14.39 -2.65
N LEU A 62 -5.80 -13.75 -3.21
CA LEU A 62 -7.17 -13.94 -2.79
C LEU A 62 -7.51 -15.44 -2.94
N PRO A 63 -8.11 -16.10 -1.92
CA PRO A 63 -8.34 -17.54 -1.98
C PRO A 63 -9.08 -18.00 -3.24
N ALA A 64 -10.06 -17.23 -3.71
CA ALA A 64 -10.77 -17.53 -4.95
C ALA A 64 -9.87 -17.51 -6.20
N ALA A 65 -8.91 -16.58 -6.29
CA ALA A 65 -7.94 -16.53 -7.38
C ALA A 65 -6.93 -17.67 -7.30
N ALA A 66 -6.45 -18.00 -6.09
CA ALA A 66 -5.55 -19.13 -5.87
C ALA A 66 -6.22 -20.47 -6.21
N ASP A 67 -7.49 -20.64 -5.86
CA ASP A 67 -8.29 -21.82 -6.20
C ASP A 67 -8.55 -21.92 -7.72
N ALA A 68 -8.84 -20.79 -8.37
CA ALA A 68 -9.02 -20.72 -9.83
C ALA A 68 -7.74 -21.12 -10.57
N LEU A 69 -6.61 -20.52 -10.18
CA LEU A 69 -5.29 -20.84 -10.71
C LEU A 69 -4.96 -22.34 -10.60
N ALA A 70 -5.19 -22.91 -9.41
CA ALA A 70 -4.95 -24.33 -9.19
C ALA A 70 -5.87 -25.23 -10.03
N ALA A 71 -7.11 -24.80 -10.25
CA ALA A 71 -8.07 -25.55 -11.07
C ALA A 71 -7.72 -25.50 -12.57
N ASP A 72 -7.27 -24.34 -13.06
CA ASP A 72 -6.93 -24.13 -14.47
C ASP A 72 -5.65 -24.89 -14.86
N GLU A 73 -4.65 -24.89 -13.99
CA GLU A 73 -3.39 -25.62 -14.24
C GLU A 73 -3.45 -27.10 -13.82
N GLY A 74 -4.40 -27.47 -12.95
CA GLY A 74 -4.56 -28.83 -12.45
C GLY A 74 -3.49 -29.25 -11.43
N GLU A 75 -2.79 -28.28 -10.84
CA GLU A 75 -1.76 -28.45 -9.83
C GLU A 75 -2.03 -27.53 -8.62
N PRO A 76 -1.53 -27.84 -7.41
CA PRO A 76 -1.69 -26.96 -6.25
C PRO A 76 -1.13 -25.55 -6.51
N CYS A 77 -1.79 -24.52 -5.99
CA CYS A 77 -1.37 -23.11 -6.16
C CYS A 77 0.14 -22.93 -5.89
N ALA A 78 0.65 -23.51 -4.79
CA ALA A 78 2.06 -23.36 -4.39
C ALA A 78 3.05 -23.87 -5.46
N ASP A 79 2.68 -24.92 -6.19
CA ASP A 79 3.50 -25.48 -7.26
C ASP A 79 3.39 -24.61 -8.53
N VAL A 80 2.18 -24.16 -8.86
CA VAL A 80 1.91 -23.34 -10.05
C VAL A 80 2.61 -21.98 -9.99
N VAL A 81 2.47 -21.25 -8.88
CA VAL A 81 2.99 -19.88 -8.77
C VAL A 81 4.51 -19.82 -8.84
N THR A 82 5.21 -20.90 -8.44
CA THR A 82 6.68 -20.97 -8.46
C THR A 82 7.26 -21.64 -9.71
N ALA A 83 6.40 -22.04 -10.66
CA ALA A 83 6.85 -22.65 -11.90
C ALA A 83 7.71 -21.64 -12.72
N PRO A 84 8.89 -22.06 -13.24
CA PRO A 84 9.84 -21.14 -13.89
C PRO A 84 9.27 -20.36 -15.09
N ASP A 85 8.41 -21.00 -15.87
CA ASP A 85 7.70 -20.41 -17.02
C ASP A 85 6.19 -20.31 -16.74
N GLY A 86 5.83 -20.21 -15.46
CA GLY A 86 4.45 -20.20 -14.99
C GLY A 86 3.77 -18.83 -15.04
N PRO A 87 2.52 -18.77 -14.53
CA PRO A 87 1.66 -17.59 -14.52
C PRO A 87 2.30 -16.30 -13.96
N LEU A 88 3.26 -16.43 -13.03
CA LEU A 88 3.94 -15.30 -12.38
C LEU A 88 5.42 -15.15 -12.77
N ALA A 89 5.84 -15.71 -13.91
CA ALA A 89 7.23 -15.69 -14.36
C ALA A 89 7.81 -14.26 -14.47
N GLY A 90 7.00 -13.25 -14.79
CA GLY A 90 7.42 -11.84 -14.83
C GLY A 90 7.91 -11.33 -13.47
N LEU A 91 7.14 -11.55 -12.41
CA LEU A 91 7.54 -11.20 -11.03
C LEU A 91 8.72 -12.05 -10.55
N THR A 92 8.72 -13.35 -10.85
CA THR A 92 9.84 -14.25 -10.51
C THR A 92 11.15 -13.77 -11.14
N ALA A 93 11.11 -13.31 -12.40
CA ALA A 93 12.28 -12.80 -13.12
C ALA A 93 12.82 -11.48 -12.55
N ALA A 94 11.97 -10.65 -11.94
CA ALA A 94 12.39 -9.43 -11.23
C ALA A 94 13.15 -9.77 -9.93
N GLY A 95 12.87 -10.94 -9.33
CA GLY A 95 13.53 -11.40 -8.11
C GLY A 95 13.16 -10.56 -6.89
N THR A 96 14.10 -10.40 -5.97
CA THR A 96 13.87 -9.68 -4.69
C THR A 96 13.91 -8.15 -4.80
N GLU A 97 14.26 -7.60 -5.97
CA GLU A 97 14.35 -6.15 -6.22
C GLU A 97 13.37 -5.76 -7.33
N VAL A 98 12.07 -5.92 -7.06
CA VAL A 98 11.02 -5.43 -7.97
C VAL A 98 11.12 -3.91 -8.11
N VAL A 99 11.11 -3.44 -9.36
CA VAL A 99 11.04 -2.02 -9.67
C VAL A 99 9.58 -1.64 -9.88
N VAL A 100 9.00 -0.96 -8.90
CA VAL A 100 7.65 -0.39 -9.00
C VAL A 100 7.72 0.93 -9.78
N GLU A 101 6.91 1.02 -10.84
CA GLU A 101 6.83 2.18 -11.73
C GLU A 101 5.68 3.11 -11.35
N ASP A 102 4.54 2.56 -10.94
CA ASP A 102 3.37 3.33 -10.52
C ASP A 102 2.52 2.56 -9.51
N VAL A 103 1.87 3.29 -8.61
CA VAL A 103 0.87 2.74 -7.68
C VAL A 103 -0.36 3.63 -7.69
N HIS A 104 -1.49 3.06 -8.08
CA HIS A 104 -2.78 3.74 -8.11
C HIS A 104 -3.75 3.11 -7.11
N VAL A 105 -4.23 3.89 -6.14
CA VAL A 105 -5.25 3.46 -5.17
C VAL A 105 -6.56 4.19 -5.43
N ALA A 106 -7.63 3.41 -5.61
CA ALA A 106 -8.99 3.90 -5.80
C ALA A 106 -9.93 3.24 -4.78
N GLY A 107 -10.09 3.90 -3.63
CA GLY A 107 -10.97 3.42 -2.56
C GLY A 107 -10.46 2.12 -1.93
N ARG A 108 -11.07 0.99 -2.30
CA ARG A 108 -10.72 -0.35 -1.77
C ARG A 108 -9.97 -1.22 -2.78
N GLN A 109 -9.49 -0.62 -3.86
CA GLN A 109 -8.75 -1.29 -4.92
C GLN A 109 -7.41 -0.57 -5.11
N ALA A 110 -6.40 -1.33 -5.50
CA ALA A 110 -5.11 -0.81 -5.89
C ALA A 110 -4.61 -1.50 -7.17
N GLN A 111 -3.85 -0.76 -7.96
CA GLN A 111 -3.06 -1.25 -9.08
C GLN A 111 -1.60 -0.90 -8.80
N VAL A 112 -0.73 -1.88 -8.91
CA VAL A 112 0.72 -1.71 -8.81
C VAL A 112 1.32 -2.13 -10.14
N VAL A 113 1.93 -1.18 -10.84
CA VAL A 113 2.65 -1.42 -12.09
C VAL A 113 4.12 -1.56 -11.76
N THR A 114 4.70 -2.67 -12.17
CA THR A 114 6.14 -2.95 -12.07
C THR A 114 6.75 -2.96 -13.47
N ALA A 115 8.07 -2.93 -13.55
CA ALA A 115 8.78 -3.03 -14.84
C ALA A 115 8.50 -4.33 -15.61
N THR A 116 7.97 -5.37 -14.95
CA THR A 116 7.81 -6.73 -15.50
C THR A 116 6.38 -7.27 -15.43
N ASP A 117 5.49 -6.63 -14.67
CA ASP A 117 4.14 -7.12 -14.40
C ASP A 117 3.21 -5.99 -13.93
N THR A 118 1.91 -6.18 -14.03
CA THR A 118 0.87 -5.38 -13.38
C THR A 118 0.09 -6.25 -12.39
N VAL A 119 -0.06 -5.78 -11.16
CA VAL A 119 -0.77 -6.50 -10.09
C VAL A 119 -1.95 -5.67 -9.60
N PHE A 120 -3.10 -6.30 -9.45
CA PHE A 120 -4.30 -5.70 -8.88
C PHE A 120 -4.56 -6.26 -7.48
N LEU A 121 -4.92 -5.38 -6.56
CA LEU A 121 -5.21 -5.71 -5.17
C LEU A 121 -6.57 -5.17 -4.74
N ALA A 122 -7.15 -5.82 -3.74
CA ALA A 122 -8.34 -5.34 -3.05
C ALA A 122 -8.17 -5.40 -1.53
N LEU A 123 -8.90 -4.56 -0.79
CA LEU A 123 -8.93 -4.65 0.66
C LEU A 123 -9.76 -5.84 1.13
N SER A 124 -9.11 -6.78 1.82
CA SER A 124 -9.76 -7.84 2.60
C SER A 124 -9.62 -7.52 4.09
N GLY A 125 -10.68 -6.94 4.66
CA GLY A 125 -10.60 -6.32 5.99
C GLY A 125 -9.69 -5.10 5.95
N ASP A 126 -8.63 -5.12 6.76
CA ASP A 126 -7.67 -4.03 6.92
C ASP A 126 -6.34 -4.28 6.18
N ALA A 127 -6.29 -5.30 5.31
CA ALA A 127 -5.09 -5.67 4.56
C ALA A 127 -5.38 -5.72 3.05
N TRP A 128 -4.36 -5.41 2.25
CA TRP A 128 -4.37 -5.66 0.81
C TRP A 128 -4.19 -7.15 0.54
N VAL A 129 -4.89 -7.65 -0.48
CA VAL A 129 -4.71 -9.01 -1.01
C VAL A 129 -4.68 -8.93 -2.53
N VAL A 130 -3.83 -9.74 -3.16
CA VAL A 130 -3.70 -9.81 -4.62
C VAL A 130 -4.95 -10.46 -5.20
N THR A 131 -5.66 -9.76 -6.07
CA THR A 131 -6.84 -10.29 -6.78
C THR A 131 -6.54 -10.66 -8.22
N ALA A 132 -5.52 -10.06 -8.82
CA ALA A 132 -5.00 -10.47 -10.12
C ALA A 132 -3.51 -10.12 -10.29
N ALA A 133 -2.76 -10.94 -11.03
CA ALA A 133 -1.34 -10.77 -11.32
C ALA A 133 -0.95 -11.44 -12.65
N GLY A 134 0.27 -11.21 -13.15
CA GLY A 134 0.66 -11.61 -14.50
C GLY A 134 -0.11 -10.83 -15.56
N CYS A 135 -0.49 -9.58 -15.29
CA CYS A 135 -1.46 -8.86 -16.10
C CYS A 135 -0.80 -8.07 -17.24
N THR A 136 -1.19 -8.39 -18.48
CA THR A 136 -0.77 -7.68 -19.68
C THR A 136 -1.83 -6.64 -20.11
N PRO A 137 -1.45 -5.36 -20.33
CA PRO A 137 -2.38 -4.33 -20.77
C PRO A 137 -2.92 -4.61 -22.17
N ARG A 138 -4.20 -4.25 -22.40
CA ARG A 138 -4.86 -4.37 -23.71
C ARG A 138 -5.56 -3.07 -24.10
N ASP A 139 -5.45 -2.69 -25.36
CA ASP A 139 -6.08 -1.47 -25.88
C ASP A 139 -7.61 -1.52 -25.74
N ASP A 140 -8.18 -0.53 -25.03
CA ASP A 140 -9.62 -0.35 -24.79
C ASP A 140 -10.33 -1.59 -24.20
N ARG A 141 -9.60 -2.48 -23.52
CA ARG A 141 -10.12 -3.72 -22.93
C ARG A 141 -9.55 -3.92 -21.51
N PRO A 142 -10.20 -4.76 -20.68
CA PRO A 142 -9.58 -5.21 -19.43
C PRO A 142 -8.21 -5.83 -19.69
N TYR A 143 -7.35 -5.80 -18.67
CA TYR A 143 -6.08 -6.53 -18.70
C TYR A 143 -6.32 -8.02 -18.92
N ASP A 144 -5.34 -8.67 -19.52
CA ASP A 144 -5.28 -10.13 -19.64
C ASP A 144 -4.39 -10.63 -18.51
N CYS A 145 -4.95 -11.31 -17.53
CA CYS A 145 -4.24 -11.73 -16.32
C CYS A 145 -4.12 -13.25 -16.27
N GLU A 146 -2.96 -13.73 -15.87
CA GLU A 146 -2.69 -15.17 -15.69
C GLU A 146 -3.24 -15.68 -14.36
N VAL A 147 -3.39 -14.80 -13.37
CA VAL A 147 -4.05 -15.08 -12.09
C VAL A 147 -5.18 -14.09 -11.91
N GLU A 148 -6.41 -14.56 -11.67
CA GLU A 148 -7.56 -13.70 -11.38
C GLU A 148 -8.69 -14.47 -10.65
N ALA A 149 -9.58 -13.73 -9.97
CA ALA A 149 -10.77 -14.25 -9.28
C ALA A 149 -12.09 -13.86 -9.97
#